data_AF-Q39461-F1
#
_entry.id   AF-Q39461-F1
#
_cell.length_a   1.000
_cell.length_b   1.000
_cell.length_c   1.000
_cell.angle_alpha   90.00
_cell.angle_beta   90.00
_cell.angle_gamma   90.00
#
_symmetry.space_group_name_H-M   'P 1'
#
loop_
_entity.id
_entity.type
_entity.pdbx_description
1 polymer ?
#
loop_
_entity_poly.entity_id
_entity_poly.type
_entity_poly.pdbx_seq_one_letter_code
_entity_poly.pdbx_strand_id
1 'polypeptide(L)'
;MDSKEKEAREKLGREVKLGHCLDVILKNADVALHYPSFLKLYDQLVAGILLNKGAIKYIFDKKLNSHWYFIFARALSIAWIEDKRYWKWGSCNEIAELIQVSWLDIRGKIKESMLSPNIVYEVALQVQLNSGASGWNHPMNIELKKPNGSKIERQECLLGKPKNQWFEIVIEFKVDNHGCGSSGEIEFGFYEHGGHWKSGLLVKGVRIGAKGCGCA
;
A
#
# COMPACT_ATOMS: atom_id res chain seq x y z
N MET A 1 -8.86 36.65 -2.44
CA MET A 1 -8.91 35.18 -2.25
C MET A 1 -8.24 34.91 -0.91
N ASP A 2 -8.92 34.19 -0.01
CA ASP A 2 -8.38 33.85 1.31
C ASP A 2 -7.00 33.16 1.17
N SER A 3 -6.04 33.55 2.02
CA SER A 3 -4.66 33.04 1.99
C SER A 3 -4.62 31.52 2.10
N LYS A 4 -5.51 30.94 2.92
CA LYS A 4 -5.62 29.49 3.12
C LYS A 4 -6.15 28.75 1.88
N GLU A 5 -7.08 29.36 1.14
CA GLU A 5 -7.60 28.78 -0.09
C GLU A 5 -6.53 28.76 -1.20
N LYS A 6 -5.67 29.80 -1.25
CA LYS A 6 -4.53 29.84 -2.17
C LYS A 6 -3.53 28.72 -1.86
N GLU A 7 -3.17 28.54 -0.60
CA GLU A 7 -2.25 27.47 -0.17
C GLU A 7 -2.81 26.08 -0.48
N ALA A 8 -4.09 25.84 -0.16
CA ALA A 8 -4.76 24.57 -0.47
C ALA A 8 -4.78 24.30 -1.98
N ARG A 9 -5.01 25.34 -2.80
CA ARG A 9 -4.96 25.23 -4.26
C ARG A 9 -3.55 24.86 -4.75
N GLU A 10 -2.50 25.53 -4.26
CA GLU A 10 -1.11 25.22 -4.64
C GLU A 10 -0.71 23.77 -4.31
N LYS A 11 -1.18 23.25 -3.17
CA LYS A 11 -0.97 21.83 -2.78
C LYS A 11 -1.77 20.83 -3.61
N LEU A 12 -2.91 21.25 -4.18
CA LEU A 12 -3.82 20.40 -4.95
C LEU A 12 -3.71 20.59 -6.50
N GLY A 13 -2.98 21.58 -7.03
CA GLY A 13 -2.63 21.74 -8.48
C GLY A 13 -2.09 23.14 -8.86
N ARG A 14 -1.37 23.41 -9.97
CA ARG A 14 -0.91 22.66 -11.16
C ARG A 14 0.63 22.62 -11.33
N GLU A 15 1.40 23.27 -10.47
CA GLU A 15 2.85 23.48 -10.69
C GLU A 15 3.73 23.13 -9.48
N VAL A 16 3.25 22.27 -8.58
CA VAL A 16 4.08 21.77 -7.47
C VAL A 16 4.18 20.26 -7.60
N LYS A 17 5.42 19.78 -7.58
CA LYS A 17 5.88 18.40 -7.89
C LYS A 17 5.21 17.26 -7.12
N LEU A 18 4.20 17.48 -6.28
CA LEU A 18 3.41 16.41 -5.68
C LEU A 18 1.92 16.81 -5.56
N GLY A 19 1.07 16.05 -6.25
CA GLY A 19 -0.36 16.33 -6.49
C GLY A 19 -0.84 15.78 -7.85
N HIS A 20 -0.10 14.84 -8.44
CA HIS A 20 -0.28 14.34 -9.79
C HIS A 20 -1.58 13.51 -9.89
N CYS A 21 -2.41 13.80 -10.90
CA CYS A 21 -3.63 13.03 -11.23
C CYS A 21 -4.66 12.91 -10.12
N LEU A 22 -4.77 13.92 -9.26
CA LEU A 22 -5.75 13.92 -8.17
C LEU A 22 -7.18 13.72 -8.68
N ASP A 23 -7.54 14.31 -9.82
CA ASP A 23 -8.84 14.10 -10.48
C ASP A 23 -9.07 12.64 -10.87
N VAL A 24 -8.04 11.92 -11.30
CA VAL A 24 -8.11 10.48 -11.62
C VAL A 24 -8.27 9.65 -10.37
N ILE A 25 -7.54 9.97 -9.30
CA ILE A 25 -7.63 9.28 -8.01
C ILE A 25 -9.03 9.43 -7.42
N LEU A 26 -9.54 10.67 -7.37
CA LEU A 26 -10.79 11.02 -6.69
C LEU A 26 -12.06 10.55 -7.43
N LYS A 27 -11.96 10.16 -8.72
CA LYS A 27 -13.07 9.50 -9.44
C LYS A 27 -13.56 8.22 -8.78
N ASN A 28 -12.72 7.58 -7.98
CA ASN A 28 -13.05 6.34 -7.29
C ASN A 28 -13.38 6.53 -5.81
N ALA A 29 -13.62 7.78 -5.37
CA ALA A 29 -13.95 8.06 -3.98
C ALA A 29 -15.32 7.50 -3.59
N ASP A 30 -15.37 6.82 -2.44
CA ASP A 30 -16.61 6.25 -1.89
C ASP A 30 -17.39 7.27 -1.03
N VAL A 31 -17.01 8.55 -1.09
CA VAL A 31 -17.56 9.64 -0.28
C VAL A 31 -17.82 10.87 -1.15
N ALA A 32 -18.80 11.68 -0.74
CA ALA A 32 -19.00 13.00 -1.34
C ALA A 32 -17.79 13.89 -1.07
N LEU A 33 -17.21 14.44 -2.13
CA LEU A 33 -16.03 15.32 -2.04
C LEU A 33 -16.47 16.73 -1.66
N HIS A 34 -15.76 17.38 -0.75
CA HIS A 34 -16.04 18.76 -0.32
C HIS A 34 -15.58 19.82 -1.34
N TYR A 35 -15.84 19.60 -2.63
CA TYR A 35 -15.53 20.48 -3.76
C TYR A 35 -16.73 21.40 -4.07
N PRO A 36 -16.58 22.67 -4.52
CA PRO A 36 -15.37 23.31 -5.09
C PRO A 36 -14.39 23.97 -4.11
N SER A 37 -14.60 23.87 -2.79
CA SER A 37 -13.66 24.46 -1.82
C SER A 37 -12.38 23.64 -1.73
N PHE A 38 -11.24 24.21 -2.12
CA PHE A 38 -9.94 23.54 -2.04
C PHE A 38 -9.52 23.32 -0.59
N LEU A 39 -9.80 24.27 0.31
CA LEU A 39 -9.48 24.10 1.73
C LEU A 39 -10.24 22.92 2.35
N LYS A 40 -11.56 22.84 2.16
CA LYS A 40 -12.36 21.74 2.72
C LYS A 40 -12.01 20.39 2.09
N LEU A 41 -11.72 20.37 0.78
CA LEU A 41 -11.24 19.17 0.11
C LEU A 41 -9.88 18.75 0.68
N TYR A 42 -8.92 19.66 0.81
CA TYR A 42 -7.60 19.37 1.37
C TYR A 42 -7.70 18.77 2.78
N ASP A 43 -8.52 19.36 3.66
CA ASP A 43 -8.72 18.82 5.01
C ASP A 43 -9.35 17.43 4.99
N GLN A 44 -10.31 17.18 4.09
CA GLN A 44 -10.91 15.85 3.88
C GLN A 44 -9.86 14.82 3.41
N LEU A 45 -9.02 15.16 2.43
CA LEU A 45 -8.02 14.25 1.89
C LEU A 45 -6.90 13.95 2.90
N VAL A 46 -6.59 14.89 3.78
CA VAL A 46 -5.60 14.68 4.85
C VAL A 46 -6.17 13.81 5.97
N ALA A 47 -7.45 13.99 6.32
CA ALA A 47 -8.12 13.10 7.25
C ALA A 47 -8.20 11.66 6.69
N GLY A 48 -8.29 11.56 5.36
CA GLY A 48 -8.27 10.33 4.59
C GLY A 48 -9.67 9.93 4.14
N ILE A 49 -9.72 9.32 2.96
CA ILE A 49 -10.96 8.84 2.34
C ILE A 49 -10.81 7.38 1.92
N LEU A 50 -11.93 6.72 1.69
CA LEU A 50 -11.97 5.40 1.09
C LEU A 50 -12.16 5.52 -0.42
N LEU A 51 -11.44 4.68 -1.15
CA LEU A 51 -11.54 4.51 -2.58
C LEU A 51 -11.90 3.05 -2.91
N ASN A 52 -12.48 2.85 -4.09
CA ASN A 52 -12.74 1.54 -4.69
C ASN A 52 -13.58 0.63 -3.77
N LYS A 53 -14.76 1.09 -3.33
CA LYS A 53 -15.67 0.34 -2.44
C LYS A 53 -15.00 -0.08 -1.12
N GLY A 54 -14.17 0.80 -0.56
CA GLY A 54 -13.45 0.58 0.68
C GLY A 54 -12.24 -0.35 0.54
N ALA A 55 -11.79 -0.67 -0.67
CA ALA A 55 -10.60 -1.51 -0.88
C ALA A 55 -9.29 -0.76 -0.55
N ILE A 56 -9.28 0.56 -0.69
CA ILE A 56 -8.09 1.39 -0.48
C ILE A 56 -8.44 2.57 0.41
N LYS A 57 -7.63 2.84 1.44
CA LYS A 57 -7.63 4.14 2.13
C LYS A 57 -6.61 5.05 1.45
N TYR A 58 -7.05 6.22 1.01
CA TYR A 58 -6.18 7.27 0.47
C TYR A 58 -6.03 8.39 1.50
N ILE A 59 -4.80 8.88 1.65
CA ILE A 59 -4.45 10.03 2.47
C ILE A 59 -3.52 10.92 1.66
N PHE A 60 -3.77 12.22 1.69
CA PHE A 60 -2.76 13.19 1.28
C PHE A 60 -1.82 13.46 2.45
N ASP A 61 -0.59 12.98 2.36
CA ASP A 61 0.42 13.16 3.42
C ASP A 61 0.92 14.60 3.41
N LYS A 62 0.50 15.38 4.41
CA LYS A 62 0.92 16.77 4.61
C LYS A 62 2.44 16.92 4.74
N LYS A 63 3.14 15.95 5.34
CA LYS A 63 4.58 16.08 5.67
C LYS A 63 5.43 15.97 4.42
N LEU A 64 5.15 14.96 3.61
CA LEU A 64 5.86 14.72 2.35
C LEU A 64 5.18 15.42 1.16
N ASN A 65 4.06 16.10 1.41
CA ASN A 65 3.16 16.64 0.40
C ASN A 65 2.77 15.59 -0.66
N SER A 66 2.61 14.32 -0.29
CA SER A 66 2.59 13.19 -1.23
C SER A 66 1.32 12.34 -1.14
N HIS A 67 1.09 11.49 -2.15
CA HIS A 67 0.02 10.51 -2.11
C HIS A 67 0.42 9.33 -1.22
N TRP A 68 -0.47 8.95 -0.31
CA TRP A 68 -0.30 7.81 0.59
C TRP A 68 -1.52 6.90 0.50
N TYR A 69 -1.27 5.60 0.48
CA TYR A 69 -2.30 4.58 0.32
C TYR A 69 -2.15 3.47 1.33
N PHE A 70 -3.28 2.88 1.71
CA PHE A 70 -3.34 1.60 2.39
C PHE A 70 -4.31 0.68 1.66
N ILE A 71 -3.80 -0.39 1.07
CA ILE A 71 -4.59 -1.45 0.45
C ILE A 71 -4.90 -2.48 1.54
N PHE A 72 -6.17 -2.62 1.91
CA PHE A 72 -6.56 -3.54 2.98
C PHE A 72 -6.32 -5.00 2.57
N ALA A 73 -6.09 -5.89 3.55
CA ALA A 73 -5.86 -7.32 3.28
C ALA A 73 -6.96 -7.95 2.41
N ARG A 74 -8.23 -7.57 2.61
CA ARG A 74 -9.38 -8.01 1.79
C ARG A 74 -9.32 -7.65 0.31
N ALA A 75 -8.47 -6.69 -0.06
CA ALA A 75 -8.27 -6.24 -1.43
C ALA A 75 -6.99 -6.81 -2.06
N LEU A 76 -6.22 -7.59 -1.30
CA LEU A 76 -5.05 -8.29 -1.80
C LEU A 76 -5.46 -9.67 -2.36
N SER A 77 -4.68 -10.15 -3.33
CA SER A 77 -4.76 -11.54 -3.77
C SER A 77 -3.90 -12.38 -2.85
N ILE A 78 -4.53 -13.08 -1.91
CA ILE A 78 -3.85 -13.97 -0.96
C ILE A 78 -4.21 -15.41 -1.32
N ALA A 79 -3.20 -16.23 -1.61
CA ALA A 79 -3.42 -17.64 -1.93
C ALA A 79 -4.14 -18.35 -0.78
N TRP A 80 -5.17 -19.12 -1.11
CA TRP A 80 -5.99 -19.91 -0.17
C TRP A 80 -6.85 -19.10 0.82
N ILE A 81 -6.98 -17.79 0.67
CA ILE A 81 -7.65 -16.92 1.66
C ILE A 81 -9.11 -17.27 1.97
N GLU A 82 -9.84 -17.82 0.99
CA GLU A 82 -11.22 -18.26 1.16
C GLU A 82 -11.35 -19.63 1.84
N ASP A 83 -10.24 -20.38 1.94
CA ASP A 83 -10.21 -21.68 2.56
C ASP A 83 -9.93 -21.57 4.06
N LYS A 84 -10.99 -21.81 4.85
CA LYS A 84 -10.98 -21.71 6.32
C LYS A 84 -10.04 -22.71 7.00
N ARG A 85 -9.48 -23.67 6.27
CA ARG A 85 -8.43 -24.58 6.78
C ARG A 85 -7.07 -23.89 6.87
N TYR A 86 -6.86 -22.87 6.04
CA TYR A 86 -5.57 -22.21 5.86
C TYR A 86 -5.57 -20.77 6.38
N TRP A 87 -6.71 -20.08 6.29
CA TRP A 87 -6.86 -18.70 6.75
C TRP A 87 -8.12 -18.49 7.57
N LYS A 88 -8.09 -17.49 8.45
CA LYS A 88 -9.30 -16.95 9.08
C LYS A 88 -9.21 -15.43 9.12
N TRP A 89 -10.37 -14.79 9.08
CA TRP A 89 -10.47 -13.34 9.26
C TRP A 89 -10.60 -13.01 10.75
N GLY A 90 -9.87 -12.00 11.21
CA GLY A 90 -10.04 -11.41 12.53
C GLY A 90 -11.38 -10.67 12.65
N SER A 91 -11.68 -10.17 13.85
CA SER A 91 -12.85 -9.31 14.06
C SER A 91 -12.82 -8.12 13.09
N CYS A 92 -13.96 -7.78 12.51
CA CYS A 92 -14.15 -6.75 11.48
C CYS A 92 -13.61 -7.05 10.07
N ASN A 93 -13.14 -8.27 9.76
CA ASN A 93 -12.66 -8.66 8.41
C ASN A 93 -11.54 -7.74 7.85
N GLU A 94 -10.71 -7.19 8.73
CA GLU A 94 -9.61 -6.30 8.34
C GLU A 94 -8.24 -6.96 8.39
N ILE A 95 -8.12 -8.06 9.14
CA ILE A 95 -6.87 -8.79 9.36
C ILE A 95 -7.04 -10.24 8.93
N ALA A 96 -6.20 -10.70 8.02
CA ALA A 96 -6.12 -12.11 7.62
C ALA A 96 -5.09 -12.82 8.50
N GLU A 97 -5.51 -13.85 9.23
CA GLU A 97 -4.63 -14.68 10.06
C GLU A 97 -4.39 -16.03 9.39
N LEU A 98 -3.12 -16.33 9.16
CA LEU A 98 -2.67 -17.60 8.61
C LEU A 98 -2.75 -18.69 9.67
N ILE A 99 -3.60 -19.69 9.44
CA ILE A 99 -3.69 -20.90 10.26
C ILE A 99 -2.46 -21.76 9.98
N GLN A 100 -2.27 -22.18 8.72
CA GLN A 100 -1.06 -22.88 8.25
C GLN A 100 -1.06 -23.03 6.73
N VAL A 101 0.08 -22.97 6.07
CA VAL A 101 0.27 -23.36 4.66
C VAL A 101 1.67 -23.90 4.42
N SER A 102 1.86 -24.73 3.38
CA SER A 102 3.19 -25.14 2.93
C SER A 102 3.84 -24.13 2.00
N TRP A 103 3.07 -23.30 1.30
CA TRP A 103 3.55 -22.18 0.51
C TRP A 103 2.64 -20.96 0.68
N LEU A 104 3.22 -19.76 0.60
CA LEU A 104 2.56 -18.48 0.77
C LEU A 104 2.72 -17.64 -0.50
N ASP A 105 1.66 -16.97 -0.92
CA ASP A 105 1.73 -15.96 -1.98
C ASP A 105 0.68 -14.85 -1.72
N ILE A 106 1.17 -13.63 -1.52
CA ILE A 106 0.38 -12.42 -1.31
C ILE A 106 0.75 -11.43 -2.40
N ARG A 107 -0.21 -11.04 -3.22
CA ARG A 107 -0.03 -10.08 -4.32
C ARG A 107 -0.95 -8.88 -4.19
N GLY A 108 -0.51 -7.77 -4.73
CA GLY A 108 -1.35 -6.61 -4.96
C GLY A 108 -0.84 -5.79 -6.13
N LYS A 109 -1.63 -4.77 -6.47
CA LYS A 109 -1.33 -3.87 -7.58
C LYS A 109 -1.83 -2.46 -7.31
N ILE A 110 -1.16 -1.48 -7.91
CA ILE A 110 -1.59 -0.09 -7.92
C ILE A 110 -1.34 0.50 -9.31
N LYS A 111 -2.28 1.32 -9.81
CA LYS A 111 -2.08 2.03 -11.08
C LYS A 111 -0.95 3.05 -10.91
N GLU A 112 -0.06 3.13 -11.90
CA GLU A 112 1.05 4.10 -11.84
C GLU A 112 0.53 5.54 -11.79
N SER A 113 -0.61 5.83 -12.43
CA SER A 113 -1.29 7.13 -12.40
C SER A 113 -1.77 7.57 -11.02
N MET A 114 -1.78 6.66 -10.03
CA MET A 114 -2.07 6.99 -8.63
C MET A 114 -0.81 7.44 -7.88
N LEU A 115 0.37 7.33 -8.50
CA LEU A 115 1.65 7.69 -7.91
C LEU A 115 2.24 8.89 -8.65
N SER A 116 2.93 9.77 -7.91
CA SER A 116 3.67 10.86 -8.55
C SER A 116 4.89 10.31 -9.30
N PRO A 117 5.11 10.68 -10.58
CA PRO A 117 6.27 10.23 -11.35
C PRO A 117 7.57 10.78 -10.76
N ASN A 118 8.68 10.09 -11.00
CA ASN A 118 10.03 10.46 -10.58
C ASN A 118 10.26 10.53 -9.05
N ILE A 119 9.33 10.04 -8.25
CA ILE A 119 9.44 9.92 -6.79
C ILE A 119 9.78 8.47 -6.43
N VAL A 120 10.57 8.30 -5.36
CA VAL A 120 10.81 6.98 -4.75
C VAL A 120 9.66 6.67 -3.80
N TYR A 121 9.01 5.53 -4.00
CA TYR A 121 7.95 5.03 -3.15
C TYR A 121 8.40 3.76 -2.42
N GLU A 122 7.81 3.53 -1.26
CA GLU A 122 7.89 2.28 -0.52
C GLU A 122 6.57 1.52 -0.65
N VAL A 123 6.65 0.22 -0.91
CA VAL A 123 5.56 -0.74 -0.73
C VAL A 123 5.89 -1.57 0.50
N ALA A 124 5.03 -1.50 1.51
CA ALA A 124 5.27 -2.11 2.81
C ALA A 124 4.11 -3.01 3.23
N LEU A 125 4.34 -4.32 3.30
CA LEU A 125 3.37 -5.26 3.83
C LEU A 125 3.35 -5.15 5.37
N GLN A 126 2.20 -4.78 5.95
CA GLN A 126 2.02 -4.70 7.40
C GLN A 126 1.60 -6.06 7.96
N VAL A 127 2.50 -6.65 8.73
CA VAL A 127 2.33 -7.99 9.30
C VAL A 127 2.66 -8.05 10.78
N GLN A 128 2.18 -9.12 11.41
CA GLN A 128 2.54 -9.50 12.76
C GLN A 128 2.71 -11.02 12.79
N LEU A 129 3.64 -11.51 13.61
CA LEU A 129 3.72 -12.93 13.98
C LEU A 129 3.04 -13.11 15.33
N ASN A 130 2.02 -13.96 15.43
CA ASN A 130 1.40 -14.25 16.74
C ASN A 130 2.33 -15.12 17.63
N SER A 131 1.92 -15.34 18.88
CA SER A 131 2.67 -16.17 19.83
C SER A 131 2.97 -17.59 19.31
N GLY A 132 2.01 -18.19 18.60
CA GLY A 132 2.10 -19.53 18.00
C GLY A 132 2.80 -19.60 16.65
N ALA A 133 3.28 -18.47 16.11
CA ALA A 133 3.88 -18.44 14.78
C ALA A 133 5.09 -19.36 14.69
N SER A 134 5.13 -20.16 13.62
CA SER A 134 6.15 -21.17 13.36
C SER A 134 6.40 -21.30 11.85
N GLY A 135 7.54 -21.90 11.46
CA GLY A 135 7.88 -22.18 10.07
C GLY A 135 8.56 -21.04 9.30
N TRP A 136 8.93 -19.94 9.97
CA TRP A 136 9.50 -18.72 9.35
C TRP A 136 11.03 -18.72 9.20
N ASN A 137 11.64 -19.91 9.07
CA ASN A 137 13.10 -20.07 8.98
C ASN A 137 13.64 -19.79 7.58
N HIS A 138 12.78 -19.83 6.56
CA HIS A 138 13.16 -19.50 5.19
C HIS A 138 12.82 -18.04 4.90
N PRO A 139 13.67 -17.36 4.10
CA PRO A 139 13.41 -15.99 3.70
C PRO A 139 12.16 -15.92 2.83
N MET A 140 11.36 -14.88 3.06
CA MET A 140 10.27 -14.53 2.16
C MET A 140 10.83 -13.72 0.98
N ASN A 141 10.41 -14.05 -0.23
CA ASN A 141 10.71 -13.27 -1.43
C ASN A 141 9.77 -12.07 -1.51
N ILE A 142 10.32 -10.92 -1.83
CA ILE A 142 9.60 -9.70 -2.12
C ILE A 142 9.94 -9.28 -3.53
N GLU A 143 8.92 -9.11 -4.37
CA GLU A 143 9.10 -8.65 -5.74
C GLU A 143 8.21 -7.45 -6.04
N LEU A 144 8.69 -6.62 -6.98
CA LEU A 144 7.93 -5.54 -7.57
C LEU A 144 8.20 -5.51 -9.08
N LYS A 145 7.14 -5.46 -9.89
CA LYS A 145 7.20 -5.33 -11.35
C LYS A 145 6.61 -4.00 -11.75
N LYS A 146 7.35 -3.25 -12.58
CA LYS A 146 6.92 -1.97 -13.14
C LYS A 146 6.26 -2.16 -14.52
N PRO A 147 5.44 -1.20 -14.98
CA PRO A 147 4.79 -1.27 -16.30
C PRO A 147 5.75 -1.45 -17.48
N ASN A 148 6.98 -0.94 -17.36
CA ASN A 148 8.03 -1.11 -18.38
C ASN A 148 8.68 -2.50 -18.41
N GLY A 149 8.19 -3.45 -17.61
CA GLY A 149 8.70 -4.81 -17.53
C GLY A 149 9.90 -5.00 -16.60
N SER A 150 10.47 -3.93 -16.05
CA SER A 150 11.57 -4.07 -15.08
C SER A 150 11.07 -4.63 -13.75
N LYS A 151 11.93 -5.42 -13.10
CA LYS A 151 11.64 -6.14 -11.87
C LYS A 151 12.66 -5.77 -10.79
N ILE A 152 12.19 -5.62 -9.56
CA ILE A 152 13.02 -5.46 -8.35
C ILE A 152 12.68 -6.62 -7.43
N GLU A 153 13.71 -7.27 -6.88
CA GLU A 153 13.55 -8.39 -5.97
C GLU A 153 14.47 -8.27 -4.76
N ARG A 154 14.00 -8.75 -3.62
CA ARG A 154 14.82 -8.97 -2.44
C ARG A 154 14.24 -10.08 -1.58
N GLN A 155 15.00 -10.47 -0.57
CA GLN A 155 14.58 -11.43 0.43
C GLN A 155 14.57 -10.80 1.83
N GLU A 156 13.69 -11.28 2.68
CA GLU A 156 13.67 -10.93 4.10
C GLU A 156 13.38 -12.14 4.98
N CYS A 157 14.27 -12.38 5.95
CA CYS A 157 14.08 -13.43 6.94
C CYS A 157 13.13 -12.94 8.04
N LEU A 158 12.11 -13.74 8.32
CA LEU A 158 11.13 -13.45 9.38
C LEU A 158 11.47 -14.15 10.70
N LEU A 159 12.49 -15.00 10.71
CA LEU A 159 13.01 -15.61 11.93
C LEU A 159 13.54 -14.53 12.89
N GLY A 160 13.13 -14.60 14.15
CA GLY A 160 13.55 -13.65 15.18
C GLY A 160 12.84 -12.29 15.14
N LYS A 161 11.93 -12.05 14.18
CA LYS A 161 11.05 -10.87 14.21
C LYS A 161 10.17 -10.89 15.46
N PRO A 162 9.80 -9.71 16.01
CA PRO A 162 9.05 -9.64 17.25
C PRO A 162 7.67 -10.29 17.10
N LYS A 163 7.31 -11.10 18.09
CA LYS A 163 5.97 -11.68 18.19
C LYS A 163 5.00 -10.68 18.80
N ASN A 164 3.73 -10.75 18.41
CA ASN A 164 2.63 -9.88 18.85
C ASN A 164 2.89 -8.38 18.64
N GLN A 165 3.80 -8.02 17.73
CA GLN A 165 4.09 -6.64 17.36
C GLN A 165 3.97 -6.51 15.84
N TRP A 166 3.34 -5.42 15.39
CA TRP A 166 3.26 -5.10 13.97
C TRP A 166 4.61 -4.60 13.46
N PHE A 167 5.01 -5.09 12.29
CA PHE A 167 6.20 -4.64 11.56
C PHE A 167 5.92 -4.60 10.06
N GLU A 168 6.80 -3.93 9.32
CA GLU A 168 6.70 -3.76 7.87
C GLU A 168 7.78 -4.56 7.15
N ILE A 169 7.39 -5.20 6.05
CA ILE A 169 8.30 -5.84 5.09
C ILE A 169 8.29 -4.95 3.85
N VAL A 170 9.42 -4.34 3.52
CA VAL A 170 9.48 -3.17 2.63
C VAL A 170 10.25 -3.47 1.35
N ILE A 171 9.72 -2.99 0.22
CA ILE A 171 10.43 -2.86 -1.06
C ILE A 171 10.29 -1.44 -1.59
N GLU A 172 11.39 -0.90 -2.10
CA GLU A 172 11.46 0.47 -2.61
C GLU A 172 11.59 0.46 -4.12
N PHE A 173 11.00 1.46 -4.77
CA PHE A 173 11.13 1.62 -6.20
C PHE A 173 10.95 3.08 -6.60
N LYS A 174 11.62 3.48 -7.69
CA LYS A 174 11.39 4.77 -8.32
C LYS A 174 10.29 4.64 -9.37
N VAL A 175 9.27 5.49 -9.27
CA VAL A 175 8.19 5.58 -10.25
C VAL A 175 8.73 6.23 -11.52
N ASP A 176 8.51 5.58 -12.66
CA ASP A 176 8.94 6.09 -13.96
C ASP A 176 8.10 7.29 -14.38
N ASN A 177 8.59 8.05 -15.36
CA ASN A 177 7.86 9.19 -15.88
C ASN A 177 6.60 8.73 -16.64
N HIS A 178 5.43 9.26 -16.29
CA HIS A 178 4.15 8.92 -16.89
C HIS A 178 3.17 10.09 -16.74
N GLY A 179 2.05 10.05 -17.47
CA GLY A 179 0.97 11.03 -17.36
C GLY A 179 -0.33 10.43 -16.79
N CYS A 180 -1.31 11.28 -16.50
CA CYS A 180 -2.58 10.87 -15.88
C CYS A 180 -3.47 9.94 -16.70
N GLY A 181 -3.23 9.84 -18.01
CA GLY A 181 -3.90 8.88 -18.89
C GLY A 181 -3.25 7.49 -18.89
N SER A 182 -2.17 7.28 -18.12
CA SER A 182 -1.47 5.99 -18.17
C SER A 182 -2.29 4.86 -17.56
N SER A 183 -2.24 3.70 -18.21
CA SER A 183 -2.91 2.47 -17.78
C SER A 183 -1.96 1.46 -17.15
N GLY A 184 -0.67 1.80 -16.98
CA GLY A 184 0.31 0.91 -16.37
C GLY A 184 -0.02 0.59 -14.92
N GLU A 185 0.26 -0.64 -14.51
CA GLU A 185 0.13 -1.11 -13.14
C GLU A 185 1.50 -1.50 -12.58
N ILE A 186 1.73 -1.13 -11.31
CA ILE A 186 2.83 -1.64 -10.51
C ILE A 186 2.29 -2.82 -9.72
N GLU A 187 2.87 -3.99 -9.96
CA GLU A 187 2.53 -5.22 -9.25
C GLU A 187 3.58 -5.49 -8.17
N PHE A 188 3.15 -5.96 -7.01
CA PHE A 188 4.04 -6.35 -5.94
C PHE A 188 3.62 -7.69 -5.33
N GLY A 189 4.60 -8.44 -4.83
CA GLY A 189 4.38 -9.76 -4.26
C GLY A 189 5.27 -10.03 -3.06
N PHE A 190 4.69 -10.77 -2.11
CA PHE A 190 5.35 -11.27 -0.91
C PHE A 190 5.05 -12.77 -0.84
N TYR A 191 6.05 -13.61 -1.13
CA TYR A 191 5.80 -15.02 -1.37
C TYR A 191 6.96 -15.91 -0.93
N GLU A 192 6.62 -17.16 -0.62
CA GLU A 192 7.55 -18.21 -0.26
C GLU A 192 6.94 -19.53 -0.72
N HIS A 193 7.56 -20.18 -1.71
CA HIS A 193 7.01 -21.36 -2.39
C HIS A 193 7.69 -22.68 -2.01
N GLY A 194 8.62 -22.67 -1.05
CA GLY A 194 9.24 -23.86 -0.49
C GLY A 194 8.25 -24.56 0.43
N GLY A 195 7.90 -25.81 0.13
CA GLY A 195 6.81 -26.59 0.73
C GLY A 195 6.90 -26.91 2.24
N HIS A 196 7.61 -26.11 3.05
CA HIS A 196 7.65 -26.21 4.49
C HIS A 196 6.47 -25.47 5.13
N TRP A 197 5.87 -26.11 6.13
CA TRP A 197 4.72 -25.56 6.83
C TRP A 197 5.07 -24.31 7.64
N LYS A 198 4.22 -23.29 7.53
CA LYS A 198 4.31 -22.02 8.26
C LYS A 198 2.94 -21.56 8.72
N SER A 199 2.87 -20.89 9.87
CA SER A 199 1.63 -20.49 10.54
C SER A 199 1.79 -19.20 11.33
N GLY A 200 0.66 -18.60 11.72
CA GLY A 200 0.60 -17.51 12.69
C GLY A 200 1.01 -16.14 12.17
N LEU A 201 1.04 -15.94 10.85
CA LEU A 201 1.18 -14.61 10.23
C LEU A 201 -0.17 -13.91 10.19
N LEU A 202 -0.22 -12.69 10.70
CA LEU A 202 -1.35 -11.78 10.56
C LEU A 202 -0.99 -10.74 9.50
N VAL A 203 -1.89 -10.51 8.56
CA VAL A 203 -1.74 -9.54 7.46
C VAL A 203 -2.82 -8.47 7.61
N LYS A 204 -2.41 -7.22 7.75
CA LYS A 204 -3.35 -6.07 7.82
C LYS A 204 -3.61 -5.47 6.43
N GLY A 205 -2.60 -5.47 5.58
CA GLY A 205 -2.65 -4.83 4.28
C GLY A 205 -1.28 -4.34 3.84
N VAL A 206 -1.27 -3.51 2.82
CA VAL A 206 -0.06 -2.92 2.22
C VAL A 206 -0.15 -1.41 2.27
N ARG A 207 0.85 -0.79 2.89
CA ARG A 207 1.10 0.65 2.82
C ARG A 207 1.87 0.97 1.56
N ILE A 208 1.48 2.03 0.85
CA ILE A 208 2.24 2.61 -0.26
C ILE A 208 2.38 4.10 0.00
N GLY A 209 3.61 4.61 0.05
CA GLY A 209 3.84 6.04 0.29
C GLY A 209 5.19 6.49 -0.22
N ALA A 210 5.34 7.79 -0.49
CA ALA A 210 6.62 8.34 -0.88
C ALA A 210 7.63 8.09 0.24
N LYS A 211 8.84 7.66 -0.13
CA LYS A 211 9.96 7.64 0.80
C LYS A 211 10.36 9.09 1.04
N GLY A 212 10.27 9.53 2.29
CA GLY A 212 10.81 10.85 2.65
C GLY A 212 12.28 10.89 2.23
N CYS A 213 12.69 11.93 1.52
CA CYS A 213 14.12 12.23 1.43
C CYS A 213 14.58 12.40 2.88
N GLY A 214 15.38 11.46 3.39
CA GLY A 214 16.19 11.73 4.55
C GLY A 214 17.06 12.91 4.17
N CYS A 215 16.70 14.12 4.61
CA CYS A 215 17.66 15.18 4.69
C CYS A 215 18.73 14.68 5.65
N ALA A 216 19.94 14.52 5.14
CA ALA A 216 21.15 14.29 5.93
C ALA A 216 21.33 15.39 6.98
#